data_AF-A0A399R1B1-F1
#
_entry.id   AF-A0A399R1B1-F1
#
_cell.length_a   1.000
_cell.length_b   1.000
_cell.length_c   1.000
_cell.angle_alpha   90.00
_cell.angle_beta   90.00
_cell.angle_gamma   90.00
#
_symmetry.space_group_name_H-M   'P 1'
#
loop_
_entity.id
_entity.type
_entity.pdbx_description
1 polymer ?
#
loop_
_entity_poly.entity_id
_entity_poly.type
_entity_poly.pdbx_seq_one_letter_code
_entity_poly.pdbx_strand_id
1 'polypeptide(L)'
;MKPNVPKSGFFSRIIIAAALSLMAACSPERAEPAEPTRTDTSPVDSAAGETDTGEATEEARVELVDASDLRPAEALSELDLTDGDWFMNGGEAMFGPPESEAIFTMGCDPQASEIFMTRSIDVTADGRVRLGVFTKEAQASGYWRDADDVMPIAMARLASSEPGLEEIAYSERFAVAAEGRPLLVLPVNEAVRAVIDECVV
;
A
#
# COMPACT_ATOMS: atom_id res chain seq x y z
N MET A 1 44.18 -27.46 27.53
CA MET A 1 44.70 -27.49 26.15
C MET A 1 43.76 -26.67 25.27
N LYS A 2 44.27 -25.62 24.61
CA LYS A 2 43.59 -24.82 23.58
C LYS A 2 44.06 -25.34 22.22
N PRO A 3 43.16 -25.41 21.22
CA PRO A 3 43.48 -24.84 19.91
C PRO A 3 42.24 -24.12 19.32
N ASN A 4 42.34 -22.81 19.05
CA ASN A 4 42.79 -22.18 17.80
C ASN A 4 41.60 -21.73 16.95
N VAL A 5 41.32 -20.42 17.06
CA VAL A 5 40.53 -19.66 16.09
C VAL A 5 41.43 -19.33 14.90
N PRO A 6 41.03 -19.61 13.64
CA PRO A 6 41.69 -19.02 12.50
C PRO A 6 41.24 -17.56 12.31
N LYS A 7 42.19 -16.64 12.52
CA LYS A 7 42.20 -15.31 11.90
C LYS A 7 42.88 -15.45 10.54
N SER A 8 42.19 -15.08 9.46
CA SER A 8 42.80 -14.56 8.22
C SER A 8 41.67 -14.19 7.27
N GLY A 9 41.50 -12.90 6.97
CA GLY A 9 41.94 -12.39 5.66
C GLY A 9 40.68 -12.21 4.80
N PHE A 10 40.54 -11.26 3.90
CA PHE A 10 41.51 -10.46 3.16
C PHE A 10 40.74 -9.25 2.64
N PHE A 11 41.42 -8.11 2.56
CA PHE A 11 40.99 -6.95 1.80
C PHE A 11 40.60 -7.38 0.37
N SER A 12 39.45 -6.96 -0.12
CA SER A 12 39.29 -6.77 -1.57
C SER A 12 38.39 -5.59 -1.87
N ARG A 13 39.06 -4.47 -2.16
CA ARG A 13 38.52 -3.31 -2.86
C ARG A 13 38.20 -3.75 -4.29
N ILE A 14 36.95 -3.67 -4.71
CA ILE A 14 36.55 -3.75 -6.12
C ILE A 14 35.75 -2.48 -6.39
N ILE A 15 36.47 -1.41 -6.76
CA ILE A 15 36.54 -0.85 -8.11
C ILE A 15 35.17 -0.37 -8.61
N ILE A 16 34.98 0.93 -8.43
CA ILE A 16 34.01 1.78 -9.12
C ILE A 16 34.36 1.76 -10.61
N ALA A 17 33.45 1.27 -11.44
CA ALA A 17 33.47 1.49 -12.88
C ALA A 17 32.27 2.37 -13.25
N ALA A 18 32.53 3.66 -13.38
CA ALA A 18 31.61 4.60 -13.99
C ALA A 18 31.52 4.30 -15.49
N ALA A 19 30.33 3.95 -15.98
CA ALA A 19 30.03 3.91 -17.41
C ALA A 19 29.09 5.07 -17.75
N LEU A 20 29.70 6.18 -18.18
CA LEU A 20 29.04 7.25 -18.93
C LEU A 20 28.77 6.74 -20.35
N SER A 21 27.52 6.75 -20.79
CA SER A 21 27.11 6.64 -22.19
C SER A 21 25.82 7.45 -22.35
N LEU A 22 25.94 8.70 -22.82
CA LEU A 22 25.80 9.11 -24.23
C LEU A 22 24.33 9.26 -24.66
N MET A 23 23.87 10.51 -24.57
CA MET A 23 23.11 11.27 -25.58
C MET A 23 22.28 10.48 -26.60
N ALA A 24 20.97 10.58 -26.50
CA ALA A 24 20.08 10.63 -27.66
C ALA A 24 19.01 11.71 -27.43
N ALA A 25 19.23 12.86 -28.06
CA ALA A 25 18.25 13.90 -28.21
C ALA A 25 17.20 13.46 -29.25
N CYS A 26 15.95 13.30 -28.83
CA CYS A 26 14.80 13.37 -29.74
C CYS A 26 13.99 14.59 -29.34
N SER A 27 14.07 15.62 -30.20
CA SER A 27 13.29 16.85 -30.10
C SER A 27 11.79 16.57 -30.06
N PRO A 28 11.01 17.38 -29.33
CA PRO A 28 9.55 17.31 -29.33
C PRO A 28 9.00 17.86 -30.65
N GLU A 29 8.22 17.03 -31.36
CA GLU A 29 7.34 17.45 -32.46
C GLU A 29 6.31 18.44 -31.89
N ARG A 30 6.39 19.67 -32.38
CA ARG A 30 5.53 20.80 -32.05
C ARG A 30 4.16 20.58 -32.68
N ALA A 31 3.20 20.07 -31.91
CA ALA A 31 1.79 20.14 -32.29
C ALA A 31 1.29 21.58 -32.04
N GLU A 32 1.11 22.32 -33.14
CA GLU A 32 0.50 23.64 -33.16
C GLU A 32 -1.02 23.53 -32.89
N PRO A 33 -1.67 24.53 -32.25
CA PRO A 33 -3.01 24.40 -31.68
C PRO A 33 -4.09 24.60 -32.74
N ALA A 34 -5.02 23.64 -32.85
CA ALA A 34 -6.28 23.87 -33.53
C ALA A 34 -7.26 24.55 -32.56
N GLU A 35 -7.48 25.85 -32.78
CA GLU A 35 -8.52 26.65 -32.14
C GLU A 35 -9.94 26.31 -32.68
N PRO A 36 -11.00 26.74 -31.97
CA PRO A 36 -12.18 25.93 -31.70
C PRO A 36 -13.31 26.16 -32.70
N THR A 37 -13.93 25.07 -33.16
CA THR A 37 -15.24 25.17 -33.83
C THR A 37 -16.33 25.28 -32.76
N ARG A 38 -16.72 26.53 -32.48
CA ARG A 38 -18.04 26.86 -31.91
C ARG A 38 -19.11 26.29 -32.83
N THR A 39 -19.93 25.39 -32.33
CA THR A 39 -21.28 25.17 -32.87
C THR A 39 -22.26 25.49 -31.76
N ASP A 40 -22.82 26.68 -31.90
CA ASP A 40 -23.89 27.22 -31.09
C ASP A 40 -25.20 26.51 -31.50
N THR A 41 -25.79 25.75 -30.59
CA THR A 41 -27.21 25.39 -30.67
C THR A 41 -27.75 25.27 -29.25
N SER A 42 -28.38 26.35 -28.78
CA SER A 42 -29.26 26.35 -27.59
C SER A 42 -30.68 25.86 -27.99
N PRO A 43 -31.64 25.79 -27.07
CA PRO A 43 -31.91 24.64 -26.21
C PRO A 43 -33.31 24.04 -26.49
N VAL A 44 -33.52 22.75 -26.22
CA VAL A 44 -34.88 22.19 -26.14
C VAL A 44 -35.06 21.53 -24.78
N ASP A 45 -35.90 22.18 -23.99
CA ASP A 45 -36.49 21.70 -22.75
C ASP A 45 -37.53 20.62 -23.07
N SER A 46 -37.40 19.43 -22.49
CA SER A 46 -38.51 18.50 -22.27
C SER A 46 -38.10 17.46 -21.23
N ALA A 47 -38.77 17.56 -20.09
CA ALA A 47 -38.73 16.65 -18.97
C ALA A 47 -39.31 15.26 -19.28
N ALA A 48 -39.14 14.39 -18.28
CA ALA A 48 -39.80 13.12 -18.02
C ALA A 48 -39.06 11.86 -18.52
N GLY A 49 -38.25 11.33 -17.59
CA GLY A 49 -38.50 10.01 -17.04
C GLY A 49 -38.20 8.83 -17.93
N GLU A 50 -37.04 8.22 -17.71
CA GLU A 50 -36.96 6.76 -17.71
C GLU A 50 -35.93 6.36 -16.65
N THR A 51 -36.44 5.70 -15.60
CA THR A 51 -35.64 5.02 -14.60
C THR A 51 -35.01 3.84 -15.30
N ASP A 52 -33.80 4.03 -15.83
CA ASP A 52 -32.99 2.93 -16.30
C ASP A 52 -32.63 2.10 -15.08
N THR A 53 -33.34 0.98 -14.96
CA THR A 53 -33.01 -0.10 -14.04
C THR A 53 -31.80 -0.78 -14.64
N GLY A 54 -30.66 -0.10 -14.51
CA GLY A 54 -29.36 -0.70 -14.73
C GLY A 54 -29.23 -1.84 -13.73
N GLU A 55 -29.40 -3.04 -14.25
CA GLU A 55 -29.03 -4.30 -13.62
C GLU A 55 -27.58 -4.14 -13.18
N ALA A 56 -27.39 -3.75 -11.91
CA ALA A 56 -26.09 -3.66 -11.29
C ALA A 56 -25.52 -5.08 -11.32
N THR A 57 -24.68 -5.32 -12.32
CA THR A 57 -23.76 -6.44 -12.29
C THR A 57 -23.03 -6.28 -10.96
N GLU A 58 -23.11 -7.31 -10.12
CA GLU A 58 -22.48 -7.41 -8.81
C GLU A 58 -20.95 -7.45 -9.00
N GLU A 59 -20.40 -6.38 -9.56
CA GLU A 59 -18.98 -6.10 -9.54
C GLU A 59 -18.69 -5.64 -8.12
N ALA A 60 -17.88 -6.42 -7.41
CA ALA A 60 -17.44 -6.12 -6.05
C ALA A 60 -17.13 -4.63 -5.93
N ARG A 61 -17.94 -3.91 -5.13
CA ARG A 61 -17.75 -2.47 -4.93
C ARG A 61 -16.44 -2.29 -4.17
N VAL A 62 -15.37 -2.00 -4.90
CA VAL A 62 -14.09 -1.63 -4.30
C VAL A 62 -14.27 -0.26 -3.65
N GLU A 63 -14.36 -0.24 -2.33
CA GLU A 63 -14.45 1.01 -1.57
C GLU A 63 -13.15 1.81 -1.75
N LEU A 64 -13.27 2.96 -2.42
CA LEU A 64 -12.19 3.94 -2.50
C LEU A 64 -12.25 4.81 -1.25
N VAL A 65 -11.11 4.93 -0.58
CA VAL A 65 -11.01 5.72 0.65
C VAL A 65 -11.10 7.22 0.31
N ASP A 66 -12.02 7.95 0.95
CA ASP A 66 -12.11 9.41 0.83
C ASP A 66 -10.81 10.04 1.32
N ALA A 67 -10.23 10.92 0.51
CA ALA A 67 -9.04 11.66 0.91
C ALA A 67 -9.31 12.54 2.14
N SER A 68 -10.53 13.00 2.38
CA SER A 68 -10.84 13.89 3.51
C SER A 68 -10.90 13.15 4.85
N ASP A 69 -11.33 11.89 4.85
CA ASP A 69 -11.39 11.00 6.01
C ASP A 69 -11.01 9.58 5.58
N LEU A 70 -9.87 9.08 6.08
CA LEU A 70 -9.38 7.75 5.70
C LEU A 70 -10.18 6.58 6.30
N ARG A 71 -11.15 6.88 7.18
CA ARG A 71 -11.97 5.85 7.81
C ARG A 71 -12.84 5.15 6.76
N PRO A 72 -13.03 3.82 6.91
CA PRO A 72 -14.05 3.13 6.13
C PRO A 72 -15.42 3.76 6.35
N ALA A 73 -16.22 3.86 5.29
CA ALA A 73 -17.56 4.45 5.32
C ALA A 73 -18.57 3.56 6.07
N GLU A 74 -18.35 2.25 6.05
CA GLU A 74 -19.18 1.24 6.71
C GLU A 74 -18.42 0.56 7.86
N ALA A 75 -19.13 -0.19 8.72
CA ALA A 75 -18.48 -0.93 9.79
C ALA A 75 -17.60 -2.05 9.20
N LEU A 76 -16.39 -2.27 9.74
CA LEU A 76 -15.47 -3.30 9.23
C LEU A 76 -16.10 -4.69 9.08
N SER A 77 -17.05 -5.05 9.95
CA SER A 77 -17.77 -6.32 9.90
C SER A 77 -18.68 -6.49 8.69
N GLU A 78 -19.10 -5.38 8.08
CA GLU A 78 -20.00 -5.32 6.92
C GLU A 78 -19.22 -5.31 5.60
N LEU A 79 -17.93 -4.99 5.65
CA LEU A 79 -17.05 -5.00 4.48
C LEU A 79 -16.57 -6.40 4.14
N ASP A 80 -16.54 -6.69 2.83
CA ASP A 80 -15.94 -7.89 2.28
C ASP A 80 -14.43 -7.91 2.52
N LEU A 81 -13.88 -9.10 2.76
CA LEU A 81 -12.45 -9.28 2.85
C LEU A 81 -11.82 -9.06 1.47
N THR A 82 -10.64 -8.46 1.44
CA THR A 82 -9.81 -8.44 0.24
C THR A 82 -9.40 -9.86 -0.13
N ASP A 83 -9.50 -10.19 -1.42
CA ASP A 83 -9.08 -11.49 -1.93
C ASP A 83 -7.58 -11.73 -1.69
N GLY A 84 -7.25 -12.85 -1.05
CA GLY A 84 -5.88 -13.27 -0.79
C GLY A 84 -5.75 -14.10 0.47
N ASP A 85 -4.56 -14.65 0.65
CA ASP A 85 -4.19 -15.42 1.83
C ASP A 85 -2.88 -14.89 2.42
N TRP A 86 -2.72 -15.12 3.72
CA TRP A 86 -1.48 -14.83 4.43
C TRP A 86 -0.48 -15.96 4.32
N PHE A 87 0.79 -15.62 4.13
CA PHE A 87 1.91 -16.53 4.23
C PHE A 87 3.11 -15.84 4.91
N MET A 88 3.97 -16.62 5.55
CA MET A 88 5.15 -16.11 6.23
C MET A 88 6.40 -16.26 5.35
N ASN A 89 7.24 -15.22 5.31
CA ASN A 89 8.55 -15.26 4.66
C ASN A 89 9.53 -14.37 5.43
N GLY A 90 10.67 -14.92 5.86
CA GLY A 90 11.72 -14.12 6.50
C GLY A 90 11.33 -13.38 7.80
N GLY A 91 10.27 -13.81 8.49
CA GLY A 91 9.72 -13.11 9.68
C GLY A 91 8.65 -12.07 9.34
N GLU A 92 8.32 -11.91 8.07
CA GLU A 92 7.28 -11.00 7.58
C GLU A 92 6.02 -11.79 7.25
N ALA A 93 4.85 -11.21 7.56
CA ALA A 93 3.57 -11.68 7.09
C ALA A 93 3.24 -10.99 5.77
N MET A 94 3.08 -11.79 4.71
CA MET A 94 2.79 -11.34 3.36
C MET A 94 1.37 -11.76 2.97
N PHE A 95 0.63 -10.84 2.36
CA PHE A 95 -0.75 -11.05 1.93
C PHE A 95 -0.88 -10.85 0.43
N GLY A 96 -1.52 -11.81 -0.25
CA GLY A 96 -1.83 -11.68 -1.67
C GLY A 96 -2.48 -12.93 -2.26
N PRO A 97 -2.77 -12.91 -3.57
CA PRO A 97 -3.28 -14.07 -4.28
C PRO A 97 -2.28 -15.24 -4.23
N PRO A 98 -2.76 -16.50 -4.29
CA PRO A 98 -1.88 -17.65 -4.35
C PRO A 98 -0.97 -17.58 -5.59
N GLU A 99 0.29 -18.00 -5.44
CA GLU A 99 1.29 -18.04 -6.52
C GLU A 99 1.60 -16.67 -7.17
N SER A 100 1.32 -15.57 -6.47
CA SER A 100 1.53 -14.20 -6.94
C SER A 100 2.43 -13.38 -6.00
N GLU A 101 2.82 -12.19 -6.45
CA GLU A 101 3.43 -11.18 -5.58
C GLU A 101 2.44 -10.73 -4.50
N ALA A 102 2.96 -10.43 -3.31
CA ALA A 102 2.16 -9.90 -2.21
C ALA A 102 1.72 -8.46 -2.51
N ILE A 103 0.46 -8.16 -2.24
CA ILE A 103 -0.10 -6.82 -2.37
C ILE A 103 0.07 -5.99 -1.09
N PHE A 104 0.29 -6.67 0.04
CA PHE A 104 0.57 -6.08 1.33
C PHE A 104 1.53 -6.96 2.13
N THR A 105 2.49 -6.34 2.80
CA THR A 105 3.40 -7.03 3.73
C THR A 105 3.43 -6.27 5.04
N MET A 106 3.54 -6.99 6.16
CA MET A 106 3.85 -6.43 7.46
C MET A 106 4.99 -7.20 8.13
N GLY A 107 5.85 -6.49 8.84
CA GLY A 107 6.92 -7.07 9.62
C GLY A 107 7.27 -6.21 10.82
N CYS A 108 8.13 -6.73 11.68
CA CYS A 108 8.62 -6.02 12.84
C CYS A 108 10.09 -5.63 12.68
N ASP A 109 10.43 -4.38 13.00
CA ASP A 109 11.80 -3.98 13.33
C ASP A 109 11.94 -3.95 14.87
N PRO A 110 12.48 -5.01 15.49
CA PRO A 110 12.60 -5.08 16.94
C PRO A 110 13.65 -4.12 17.50
N GLN A 111 14.57 -3.59 16.67
CA GLN A 111 15.55 -2.60 17.15
C GLN A 111 14.92 -1.21 17.28
N ALA A 112 13.99 -0.88 16.39
CA ALA A 112 13.26 0.38 16.41
C ALA A 112 11.94 0.32 17.20
N SER A 113 11.46 -0.88 17.55
CA SER A 113 10.11 -1.11 18.07
C SER A 113 9.05 -0.53 17.13
N GLU A 114 9.22 -0.79 15.83
CA GLU A 114 8.34 -0.31 14.77
C GLU A 114 7.80 -1.48 13.95
N ILE A 115 6.50 -1.44 13.68
CA ILE A 115 5.91 -2.27 12.63
C ILE A 115 6.15 -1.55 11.31
N PHE A 116 6.78 -2.23 10.36
CA PHE A 116 6.86 -1.77 8.99
C PHE A 116 5.82 -2.47 8.14
N MET A 117 5.31 -1.74 7.15
CA MET A 117 4.35 -2.23 6.19
C MET A 117 4.79 -1.84 4.79
N THR A 118 4.52 -2.68 3.81
CA THR A 118 4.66 -2.34 2.40
C THR A 118 3.38 -2.61 1.63
N ARG A 119 3.16 -1.85 0.56
CA ARG A 119 1.99 -1.99 -0.31
C ARG A 119 2.33 -1.56 -1.73
N SER A 120 1.86 -2.29 -2.73
CA SER A 120 2.06 -1.98 -4.15
C SER A 120 1.16 -0.81 -4.58
N ILE A 121 1.59 0.42 -4.31
CA ILE A 121 0.91 1.66 -4.71
C ILE A 121 1.94 2.70 -5.16
N ASP A 122 1.59 3.50 -6.17
CA ASP A 122 2.44 4.63 -6.58
C ASP A 122 2.32 5.81 -5.60
N VAL A 123 3.46 6.42 -5.26
CA VAL A 123 3.57 7.63 -4.44
C VAL A 123 4.06 8.79 -5.32
N THR A 124 3.16 9.43 -6.08
CA THR A 124 3.55 10.28 -7.23
C THR A 124 3.45 11.79 -7.03
N ALA A 125 2.78 12.30 -5.98
CA ALA A 125 2.47 13.73 -5.87
C ALA A 125 3.35 14.50 -4.85
N ASP A 126 3.51 13.99 -3.63
CA ASP A 126 4.15 14.72 -2.52
C ASP A 126 5.22 13.91 -1.77
N GLY A 127 5.64 12.78 -2.35
CA GLY A 127 6.57 11.83 -1.70
C GLY A 127 5.98 11.11 -0.48
N ARG A 128 4.69 11.33 -0.18
CA ARG A 128 3.95 10.65 0.88
C ARG A 128 2.46 10.52 0.53
N VAL A 129 1.83 9.46 1.03
CA VAL A 129 0.37 9.23 0.96
C VAL A 129 -0.09 8.95 2.39
N ARG A 130 -1.23 9.52 2.82
CA ARG A 130 -1.71 9.24 4.19
C ARG A 130 -2.04 7.76 4.35
N LEU A 131 -1.63 7.20 5.49
CA LEU A 131 -1.93 5.84 5.94
C LEU A 131 -2.96 5.90 7.07
N GLY A 132 -3.93 5.01 7.02
CA GLY A 132 -4.78 4.66 8.15
C GLY A 132 -4.79 3.16 8.37
N VAL A 133 -4.69 2.73 9.62
CA VAL A 133 -4.91 1.34 10.05
C VAL A 133 -6.08 1.34 11.01
N PHE A 134 -7.11 0.54 10.72
CA PHE A 134 -8.37 0.57 11.44
C PHE A 134 -8.71 -0.82 11.97
N THR A 135 -9.03 -0.88 13.25
CA THR A 135 -9.69 -2.01 13.89
C THR A 135 -11.09 -1.59 14.29
N LYS A 136 -11.83 -2.47 14.97
CA LYS A 136 -13.14 -2.13 15.51
C LYS A 136 -13.05 -1.06 16.61
N GLU A 137 -12.01 -1.11 17.44
CA GLU A 137 -11.95 -0.33 18.68
C GLU A 137 -10.94 0.81 18.61
N ALA A 138 -9.95 0.72 17.73
CA ALA A 138 -8.86 1.67 17.64
C ALA A 138 -8.38 1.92 16.21
N GLN A 139 -7.61 3.00 16.05
CA GLN A 139 -6.97 3.36 14.79
C GLN A 139 -5.54 3.83 15.02
N ALA A 140 -4.70 3.57 14.03
CA ALA A 140 -3.38 4.16 13.91
C ALA A 140 -3.29 4.94 12.59
N SER A 141 -2.44 5.96 12.54
CA SER A 141 -2.29 6.79 11.34
C SER A 141 -0.83 7.14 11.10
N GLY A 142 -0.46 7.31 9.85
CA GLY A 142 0.90 7.68 9.47
C GLY A 142 0.98 8.09 8.01
N TYR A 143 2.12 7.78 7.40
CA TYR A 143 2.35 8.06 5.99
C TYR A 143 3.03 6.88 5.32
N TRP A 144 2.47 6.46 4.20
CA TRP A 144 3.15 5.75 3.14
C TRP A 144 4.20 6.68 2.52
N ARG A 145 5.37 6.15 2.21
CA ARG A 145 6.47 6.83 1.51
C ARG A 145 6.98 5.94 0.41
N ASP A 146 7.62 6.52 -0.59
CA ASP A 146 8.37 5.72 -1.57
C ASP A 146 9.41 4.86 -0.85
N ALA A 147 9.54 3.59 -1.25
CA ALA A 147 10.55 2.68 -0.75
C ALA A 147 11.93 2.91 -1.41
N ASP A 148 12.04 3.86 -2.35
CA ASP A 148 13.23 4.14 -3.15
C ASP A 148 13.73 2.91 -3.93
N ASP A 149 12.80 2.04 -4.35
CA ASP A 149 13.05 0.81 -5.10
C ASP A 149 12.66 0.94 -6.58
N VAL A 150 13.11 0.00 -7.42
CA VAL A 150 12.88 -0.03 -8.86
C VAL A 150 11.40 -0.26 -9.20
N MET A 151 10.65 -0.93 -8.33
CA MET A 151 9.20 -1.12 -8.45
C MET A 151 8.45 -0.15 -7.54
N PRO A 152 7.28 0.37 -7.97
CA PRO A 152 6.48 1.29 -7.17
C PRO A 152 5.88 0.56 -5.97
N ILE A 153 6.62 0.56 -4.87
CA ILE A 153 6.21 0.03 -3.57
C ILE A 153 6.25 1.19 -2.58
N ALA A 154 5.14 1.36 -1.87
CA ALA A 154 5.12 2.26 -0.74
C ALA A 154 5.47 1.52 0.54
N MET A 155 6.23 2.17 1.42
CA MET A 155 6.58 1.70 2.75
C MET A 155 6.05 2.65 3.81
N ALA A 156 5.53 2.10 4.91
CA ALA A 156 5.19 2.84 6.10
C ALA A 156 5.84 2.20 7.33
N ARG A 157 6.09 3.01 8.35
CA ARG A 157 6.53 2.56 9.67
C ARG A 157 5.65 3.22 10.72
N LEU A 158 5.20 2.43 11.68
CA LEU A 158 4.43 2.88 12.84
C LEU A 158 5.08 2.32 14.11
N ALA A 159 5.14 3.12 15.17
CA ALA A 159 5.64 2.63 16.46
C ALA A 159 4.72 1.52 16.99
N SER A 160 5.27 0.46 17.58
CA SER A 160 4.47 -0.65 18.13
C SER A 160 3.49 -0.21 19.23
N SER A 161 3.75 0.94 19.86
CA SER A 161 2.87 1.58 20.86
C SER A 161 1.69 2.36 20.28
N GLU A 162 1.52 2.42 18.96
CA GLU A 162 0.36 3.07 18.35
C GLU A 162 -0.94 2.34 18.75
N PRO A 163 -1.98 3.05 19.23
CA PRO A 163 -3.14 2.46 19.90
C PRO A 163 -3.99 1.51 19.03
N GLY A 164 -3.76 1.48 17.71
CA GLY A 164 -4.44 0.57 16.79
C GLY A 164 -3.68 -0.71 16.45
N LEU A 165 -2.39 -0.83 16.77
CA LEU A 165 -1.58 -1.97 16.31
C LEU A 165 -1.70 -3.19 17.20
N GLU A 166 -1.69 -3.02 18.52
CA GLU A 166 -1.93 -4.11 19.47
C GLU A 166 -3.32 -4.73 19.28
N GLU A 167 -4.32 -3.88 19.03
CA GLU A 167 -5.72 -4.29 18.83
C GLU A 167 -5.91 -5.20 17.59
N ILE A 168 -5.00 -5.14 16.61
CA ILE A 168 -5.05 -6.03 15.43
C ILE A 168 -4.92 -7.49 15.88
N ALA A 169 -4.07 -7.81 16.86
CA ALA A 169 -3.83 -9.19 17.29
C ALA A 169 -5.11 -9.86 17.86
N TYR A 170 -6.00 -9.05 18.45
CA TYR A 170 -7.25 -9.47 19.07
C TYR A 170 -8.48 -9.32 18.17
N SER A 171 -8.32 -8.67 17.01
CA SER A 171 -9.38 -8.47 16.04
C SER A 171 -9.57 -9.71 15.13
N GLU A 172 -10.76 -9.85 14.54
CA GLU A 172 -11.01 -10.84 13.47
C GLU A 172 -10.48 -10.35 12.11
N ARG A 173 -10.51 -9.04 11.90
CA ARG A 173 -10.09 -8.33 10.69
C ARG A 173 -9.68 -6.90 11.02
N PHE A 174 -8.89 -6.31 10.14
CA PHE A 174 -8.52 -4.90 10.22
C PHE A 174 -8.49 -4.32 8.80
N ALA A 175 -8.55 -3.00 8.68
CA ALA A 175 -8.42 -2.33 7.40
C ALA A 175 -7.16 -1.49 7.30
N VAL A 176 -6.60 -1.44 6.09
CA VAL A 176 -5.44 -0.63 5.74
C VAL A 176 -5.83 0.32 4.60
N ALA A 177 -5.86 1.60 4.92
CA ALA A 177 -6.17 2.67 4.00
C ALA A 177 -4.90 3.30 3.42
N ALA A 178 -5.00 3.68 2.15
CA ALA A 178 -4.10 4.63 1.53
C ALA A 178 -4.97 5.64 0.76
N GLU A 179 -4.69 6.93 0.95
CA GLU A 179 -5.46 8.01 0.32
C GLU A 179 -5.57 7.82 -1.21
N GLY A 180 -6.80 7.84 -1.73
CA GLY A 180 -7.08 7.67 -3.15
C GLY A 180 -6.81 6.27 -3.71
N ARG A 181 -6.63 5.28 -2.84
CA ARG A 181 -6.42 3.86 -3.20
C ARG A 181 -7.56 3.00 -2.64
N PRO A 182 -7.77 1.79 -3.20
CA PRO A 182 -8.68 0.81 -2.61
C PRO A 182 -8.39 0.57 -1.13
N LEU A 183 -9.42 0.44 -0.31
CA LEU A 183 -9.27 -0.06 1.05
C LEU A 183 -8.85 -1.54 1.01
N LEU A 184 -7.87 -1.94 1.82
CA LEU A 184 -7.63 -3.36 2.08
C LEU A 184 -8.34 -3.74 3.38
N VAL A 185 -9.15 -4.79 3.35
CA VAL A 185 -9.80 -5.36 4.53
C VAL A 185 -9.23 -6.76 4.71
N LEU A 186 -8.37 -6.92 5.70
CA LEU A 186 -7.51 -8.09 5.84
C LEU A 186 -7.97 -8.94 7.04
N PRO A 187 -8.06 -10.27 6.89
CA PRO A 187 -8.33 -11.14 8.03
C PRO A 187 -7.12 -11.17 8.96
N VAL A 188 -7.33 -11.40 10.26
CA VAL A 188 -6.23 -11.63 11.21
C VAL A 188 -6.06 -13.13 11.43
N ASN A 189 -4.86 -13.64 11.15
CA ASN A 189 -4.49 -15.03 11.43
C ASN A 189 -3.19 -15.12 12.24
N GLU A 190 -2.68 -16.34 12.41
CA GLU A 190 -1.45 -16.61 13.17
C GLU A 190 -0.20 -15.91 12.60
N ALA A 191 -0.14 -15.63 11.30
CA ALA A 191 0.98 -14.91 10.68
C ALA A 191 1.02 -13.45 11.17
N VAL A 192 -0.14 -12.78 11.12
CA VAL A 192 -0.30 -11.41 11.61
C VAL A 192 -0.02 -11.32 13.11
N ARG A 193 -0.58 -12.25 13.90
CA ARG A 193 -0.35 -12.31 15.35
C ARG A 193 1.11 -12.49 15.69
N ALA A 194 1.82 -13.38 14.98
CA ALA A 194 3.25 -13.59 15.20
C ALA A 194 4.08 -12.31 14.99
N VAL A 195 3.77 -11.52 13.96
CA VAL A 195 4.46 -10.24 13.69
C VAL A 195 4.18 -9.21 14.80
N ILE A 196 2.95 -9.10 15.26
CA ILE A 196 2.58 -8.15 16.32
C ILE A 196 3.22 -8.58 17.64
N ASP A 197 3.12 -9.86 17.98
CA ASP A 197 3.69 -10.42 19.20
C ASP A 197 5.21 -10.19 19.25
N GLU A 198 5.92 -10.31 18.13
CA GLU A 198 7.37 -10.02 18.07
C GLU A 198 7.70 -8.55 18.35
N CYS A 199 6.79 -7.62 18.03
CA CYS A 199 7.05 -6.18 18.08
C CYS A 199 6.63 -5.48 19.38
N VAL A 200 5.82 -6.15 20.20
CA VAL A 200 5.28 -5.60 21.45
C VAL A 200 6.06 -6.11 22.68
N VAL A 201 7.06 -6.99 22.50
CA VAL A 201 7.89 -7.55 23.60
C VAL A 201 8.87 -6.55 24.21
#